data_AF-A0A846LMU0-F1
#
_entry.id   AF-A0A846LMU0-F1
#
_cell.length_a   1.000
_cell.length_b   1.000
_cell.length_c   1.000
_cell.angle_alpha   90.00
_cell.angle_beta   90.00
_cell.angle_gamma   90.00
#
_symmetry.space_group_name_H-M   'P 1'
#
loop_
_entity.id
_entity.type
_entity.pdbx_description
1 polymer ?
#
loop_
_entity_poly.entity_id
_entity_poly.type
_entity_poly.pdbx_seq_one_letter_code
_entity_poly.pdbx_strand_id
1 'polypeptide(L)'
;MTIGRPVVTNVVSFSDDWTPERVLGYAASSEVHSRHPLAQAVIRSTEERHVFIPPHEECEVLLGLGMRTQADGRVLLLGSEPLMASEGVAVGDAAQGWLDRLRAAAETPLLLAVDGELVGLVSLRDEVRPESREVLETLRATGVQRIVMLTGDHESTAAAVAAELGVTEWRAEVLPEHKQDVVAALQAEGHTVAMVGDGTNDAPALAAADIGIAMGVSGTDVAVETADVALVGDDLRHLLDLRELGRQTLGVVRQNYGMSIAVNGVGLAVAGGGALSPVLAAVLHNASSVAVAVNSARLVRHRGAGRPEPAR
;
A
#
# COMPACT_ATOMS: atom_id res chain seq x y z
N MET A 1 2.14 -0.63 -0.68
CA MET A 1 3.59 -0.98 -0.65
C MET A 1 4.46 0.27 -0.64
N THR A 2 4.02 1.33 -1.31
CA THR A 2 4.59 2.66 -1.13
C THR A 2 4.04 3.34 0.14
N ILE A 3 4.61 4.48 0.49
CA ILE A 3 4.20 5.29 1.64
C ILE A 3 2.82 5.94 1.39
N GLY A 4 2.43 6.15 0.13
CA GLY A 4 1.21 6.87 -0.24
C GLY A 4 1.35 8.38 -0.03
N ARG A 5 2.60 8.87 0.02
CA ARG A 5 2.95 10.27 0.22
C ARG A 5 4.00 10.65 -0.81
N PRO A 6 3.58 11.08 -2.01
CA PRO A 6 4.51 11.48 -3.06
C PRO A 6 5.47 12.56 -2.55
N VAL A 7 6.71 12.54 -3.01
CA VAL A 7 7.75 13.54 -2.70
C VAL A 7 8.27 14.14 -4.00
N VAL A 8 8.64 15.42 -3.96
CA VAL A 8 9.28 16.09 -5.10
C VAL A 8 10.74 15.66 -5.18
N THR A 9 11.10 15.00 -6.26
CA THR A 9 12.44 14.45 -6.54
C THR A 9 13.29 15.44 -7.32
N ASN A 10 12.79 15.90 -8.47
CA ASN A 10 13.49 16.86 -9.33
C ASN A 10 12.64 18.09 -9.60
N VAL A 11 13.32 19.24 -9.70
CA VAL A 11 12.76 20.48 -10.21
C VAL A 11 13.71 21.00 -11.29
N VAL A 12 13.20 21.16 -12.50
CA VAL A 12 13.99 21.51 -13.68
C VAL A 12 13.43 22.77 -14.28
N SER A 13 14.32 23.70 -14.64
CA SER A 13 13.97 24.85 -15.48
C SER A 13 14.49 24.63 -16.90
N PHE A 14 13.69 25.03 -17.88
CA PHE A 14 14.05 25.02 -19.30
C PHE A 14 14.25 26.42 -19.88
N SER A 15 13.97 27.47 -19.11
CA SER A 15 14.09 28.87 -19.52
C SER A 15 15.09 29.61 -18.63
N ASP A 16 15.93 30.44 -19.24
CA ASP A 16 16.95 31.23 -18.52
C ASP A 16 16.33 32.23 -17.53
N ASP A 17 15.09 32.67 -17.77
CA ASP A 17 14.36 33.60 -16.90
C ASP A 17 13.74 32.92 -15.67
N TRP A 18 13.78 31.58 -15.62
CA TRP A 18 13.17 30.77 -14.58
C TRP A 18 14.23 30.01 -13.81
N THR A 19 14.27 30.20 -12.49
CA THR A 19 15.04 29.32 -11.62
C THR A 19 14.19 28.12 -11.21
N PRO A 20 14.78 26.98 -10.84
CA PRO A 20 14.04 25.85 -10.29
C PRO A 20 13.13 26.25 -9.11
N GLU A 21 13.57 27.17 -8.24
CA GLU A 21 12.78 27.66 -7.12
C GLU A 21 11.55 28.43 -7.59
N ARG A 22 11.66 29.23 -8.67
CA ARG A 22 10.49 29.88 -9.27
C ARG A 22 9.52 28.86 -9.85
N VAL A 23 10.02 27.85 -10.56
CA VAL A 23 9.18 26.77 -11.10
C VAL A 23 8.41 26.09 -9.96
N LEU A 24 9.10 25.74 -8.87
CA LEU A 24 8.47 25.11 -7.71
C LEU A 24 7.46 26.02 -7.00
N GLY A 25 7.78 27.31 -6.84
CA GLY A 25 6.89 28.28 -6.20
C GLY A 25 5.58 28.46 -6.97
N TYR A 26 5.65 28.60 -8.31
CA TYR A 26 4.46 28.73 -9.15
C TYR A 26 3.69 27.42 -9.33
N ALA A 27 4.37 26.26 -9.34
CA ALA A 27 3.71 24.96 -9.28
C ALA A 27 2.89 24.82 -7.99
N ALA A 28 3.46 25.18 -6.82
CA ALA A 28 2.73 25.18 -5.56
C ALA A 28 1.58 26.18 -5.53
N SER A 29 1.76 27.37 -6.12
CA SER A 29 0.71 28.38 -6.24
C SER A 29 -0.51 27.84 -7.00
N SER A 30 -0.26 27.10 -8.09
CA SER A 30 -1.30 26.46 -8.91
C SER A 30 -2.07 25.36 -8.16
N GLU A 31 -1.45 24.78 -7.13
CA GLU A 31 -1.95 23.61 -6.41
C GLU A 31 -2.46 23.90 -4.99
N VAL A 32 -2.31 25.13 -4.48
CA VAL A 32 -2.54 25.48 -3.05
C VAL A 32 -3.95 25.17 -2.53
N HIS A 33 -4.95 25.09 -3.41
CA HIS A 33 -6.34 24.73 -3.06
C HIS A 33 -6.71 23.27 -3.36
N SER A 34 -5.80 22.52 -3.96
CA SER A 34 -5.99 21.12 -4.33
C SER A 34 -5.73 20.19 -3.14
N ARG A 35 -6.65 19.25 -2.95
CA ARG A 35 -6.51 18.17 -1.94
C ARG A 35 -5.84 16.93 -2.52
N HIS A 36 -5.40 16.99 -3.78
CA HIS A 36 -4.77 15.86 -4.44
C HIS A 36 -3.41 15.51 -3.78
N PRO A 37 -3.06 14.22 -3.58
CA PRO A 37 -1.78 13.86 -2.96
C PRO A 37 -0.54 14.46 -3.66
N LEU A 38 -0.55 14.55 -4.99
CA LEU A 38 0.53 15.21 -5.76
C LEU A 38 0.61 16.71 -5.46
N ALA A 39 -0.52 17.40 -5.37
CA ALA A 39 -0.58 18.82 -5.02
C ALA A 39 0.04 19.09 -3.65
N GLN A 40 -0.36 18.29 -2.66
CA GLN A 40 0.13 18.36 -1.28
C GLN A 40 1.63 18.07 -1.20
N ALA A 41 2.16 17.21 -2.08
CA ALA A 41 3.59 16.95 -2.18
C ALA A 41 4.37 18.14 -2.74
N VAL A 42 3.84 18.82 -3.76
CA VAL A 42 4.45 20.06 -4.29
C VAL A 42 4.46 21.14 -3.21
N ILE A 43 3.32 21.44 -2.58
CA ILE A 43 3.20 22.46 -1.53
C ILE A 43 4.17 22.18 -0.38
N ARG A 44 4.16 20.95 0.15
CA ARG A 44 5.04 20.56 1.25
C ARG A 44 6.51 20.73 0.89
N SER A 45 6.93 20.32 -0.31
CA SER A 45 8.32 20.49 -0.73
C SER A 45 8.71 21.96 -0.87
N THR A 46 7.79 22.80 -1.34
CA THR A 46 8.00 24.25 -1.43
C THR A 46 8.18 24.88 -0.05
N GLU A 47 7.36 24.50 0.92
CA GLU A 47 7.47 24.95 2.32
C GLU A 47 8.77 24.48 2.98
N GLU A 48 9.12 23.18 2.84
CA GLU A 48 10.35 22.60 3.39
C GLU A 48 11.61 23.28 2.82
N ARG A 49 11.59 23.63 1.54
CA ARG A 49 12.68 24.35 0.86
C ARG A 49 12.64 25.86 1.10
N HIS A 50 11.67 26.36 1.87
CA HIS A 50 11.48 27.78 2.18
C HIS A 50 11.37 28.65 0.91
N VAL A 51 10.76 28.09 -0.13
CA VAL A 51 10.53 28.77 -1.41
C VAL A 51 9.24 29.60 -1.30
N PHE A 52 9.29 30.83 -1.82
CA PHE A 52 8.13 31.72 -1.83
C PHE A 52 7.03 31.19 -2.77
N ILE A 53 5.80 31.10 -2.28
CA ILE A 53 4.61 30.75 -3.06
C ILE A 53 3.90 32.05 -3.46
N PRO A 54 3.89 32.43 -4.75
CA PRO A 54 3.16 33.60 -5.20
C PRO A 54 1.65 33.45 -4.98
N PRO A 55 0.92 34.52 -4.66
CA PRO A 55 -0.54 34.48 -4.67
C PRO A 55 -1.06 34.28 -6.10
N HIS A 56 -2.21 33.61 -6.24
CA HIS A 56 -2.92 33.50 -7.50
C HIS A 56 -4.32 34.13 -7.38
N GLU A 57 -4.88 34.53 -8.52
CA GLU A 57 -6.19 35.20 -8.61
C GLU A 57 -7.31 34.19 -8.86
N GLU A 58 -7.11 33.30 -9.83
CA GLU A 58 -8.09 32.29 -10.24
C GLU A 58 -7.40 30.95 -10.50
N CYS A 59 -8.11 29.85 -10.21
CA CYS A 59 -7.62 28.51 -10.42
C CYS A 59 -8.75 27.58 -10.91
N GLU A 60 -8.48 26.84 -11.98
CA GLU A 60 -9.40 25.91 -12.64
C GLU A 60 -8.77 24.51 -12.71
N VAL A 61 -9.53 23.50 -12.29
CA VAL A 61 -9.13 22.09 -12.38
C VAL A 61 -9.52 21.54 -13.75
N LEU A 62 -8.54 21.08 -14.52
CA LEU A 62 -8.74 20.40 -15.79
C LEU A 62 -8.66 18.89 -15.56
N LEU A 63 -9.84 18.25 -15.44
CA LEU A 63 -9.98 16.84 -15.05
C LEU A 63 -9.12 15.91 -15.92
N GLY A 64 -8.25 15.14 -15.27
CA GLY A 64 -7.35 14.18 -15.92
C GLY A 64 -6.16 14.80 -16.65
N LEU A 65 -6.02 16.13 -16.64
CA LEU A 65 -5.00 16.85 -17.39
C LEU A 65 -4.07 17.66 -16.48
N GLY A 66 -4.63 18.42 -15.53
CA GLY A 66 -3.88 19.28 -14.62
C GLY A 66 -4.67 20.49 -14.13
N MET A 67 -3.99 21.62 -13.98
CA MET A 67 -4.52 22.88 -13.44
C MET A 67 -4.21 24.04 -14.40
N ARG A 68 -5.16 24.98 -14.51
CA ARG A 68 -4.97 26.29 -15.12
C ARG A 68 -5.10 27.35 -14.05
N THR A 69 -4.12 28.25 -13.95
CA THR A 69 -4.07 29.25 -12.88
C THR A 69 -3.73 30.61 -13.46
N GLN A 70 -4.34 31.68 -12.94
CA GLN A 70 -3.89 33.06 -13.19
C GLN A 70 -3.14 33.58 -11.98
N ALA A 71 -1.87 33.96 -12.15
CA ALA A 71 -1.06 34.55 -11.09
C ALA A 71 -0.16 35.64 -11.67
N ASP A 72 -0.01 36.77 -10.97
CA ASP A 72 0.78 37.93 -11.41
C ASP A 72 0.44 38.43 -12.83
N GLY A 73 -0.83 38.35 -13.23
CA GLY A 73 -1.29 38.71 -14.58
C GLY A 73 -0.83 37.77 -15.70
N ARG A 74 -0.30 36.58 -15.35
CA ARG A 74 0.13 35.54 -16.28
C ARG A 74 -0.79 34.34 -16.22
N VAL A 75 -0.87 33.59 -17.32
CA VAL A 75 -1.59 32.31 -17.37
C VAL A 75 -0.59 31.17 -17.17
N LEU A 76 -0.85 30.35 -16.17
CA LEU A 76 -0.06 29.17 -15.81
C LEU A 76 -0.83 27.91 -16.13
N LEU A 77 -0.13 26.93 -16.69
CA LEU A 77 -0.62 25.57 -16.89
C LEU A 77 0.32 24.63 -16.15
N LEU A 78 -0.22 23.85 -15.22
CA LEU A 78 0.54 22.82 -14.49
C LEU A 78 -0.11 21.46 -14.73
N GLY A 79 0.60 20.53 -15.34
CA GLY A 79 0.01 19.20 -15.55
C GLY A 79 0.77 18.28 -16.49
N SER A 80 0.01 17.38 -17.11
CA SER A 80 0.50 16.30 -17.95
C SER A 80 0.89 16.76 -19.36
N GLU A 81 1.59 15.91 -20.12
CA GLU A 81 1.90 16.17 -21.54
C GLU A 81 0.64 16.36 -22.41
N PRO A 82 -0.45 15.58 -22.24
CA PRO A 82 -1.72 15.86 -22.90
C PRO A 82 -2.27 17.28 -22.68
N LEU A 83 -2.08 17.86 -21.48
CA LEU A 83 -2.48 19.24 -21.21
C LEU A 83 -1.68 20.23 -22.06
N MET A 84 -0.37 20.04 -22.12
CA MET A 84 0.52 20.90 -22.92
C MET A 84 0.12 20.84 -24.40
N ALA A 85 -0.14 19.63 -24.91
CA ALA A 85 -0.59 19.43 -26.28
C ALA A 85 -1.95 20.11 -26.57
N SER A 86 -2.93 20.02 -25.65
CA SER A 86 -4.25 20.63 -25.84
C SER A 86 -4.21 22.16 -25.84
N GLU A 87 -3.29 22.76 -25.09
CA GLU A 87 -3.11 24.21 -24.99
C GLU A 87 -2.08 24.75 -26.01
N GLY A 88 -1.55 23.91 -26.90
CA GLY A 88 -0.61 24.30 -27.94
C GLY A 88 0.79 24.66 -27.44
N VAL A 89 1.16 24.21 -26.23
CA VAL A 89 2.50 24.43 -25.65
C VAL A 89 3.48 23.42 -26.24
N ALA A 90 4.56 23.92 -26.84
CA ALA A 90 5.60 23.07 -27.41
C ALA A 90 6.48 22.44 -26.33
N VAL A 91 6.60 21.11 -26.34
CA VAL A 91 7.54 20.34 -25.51
C VAL A 91 8.80 20.09 -26.34
N GLY A 92 9.88 20.82 -26.06
CA GLY A 92 11.14 20.69 -26.80
C GLY A 92 11.96 19.44 -26.44
N ASP A 93 12.98 19.12 -27.25
CA ASP A 93 13.81 17.91 -27.11
C ASP A 93 14.44 17.74 -25.72
N ALA A 94 14.86 18.85 -25.09
CA ALA A 94 15.44 18.82 -23.75
C ALA A 94 14.41 18.39 -22.69
N ALA A 95 13.17 18.87 -22.79
CA ALA A 95 12.09 18.48 -21.91
C ALA A 95 11.68 17.02 -22.17
N GLN A 96 11.62 16.60 -23.44
CA GLN A 96 11.34 15.22 -23.80
C GLN A 96 12.37 14.25 -23.21
N GLY A 97 13.66 14.57 -23.31
CA GLY A 97 14.72 13.74 -22.71
C GLY A 97 14.67 13.68 -21.18
N TRP A 98 14.07 14.66 -20.50
CA TRP A 98 13.74 14.55 -19.08
C TRP A 98 12.52 13.68 -18.85
N LEU A 99 11.43 13.87 -19.58
CA LEU A 99 10.22 13.06 -19.46
C LEU A 99 10.52 11.57 -19.61
N ASP A 100 11.33 11.18 -20.60
CA ASP A 100 11.70 9.79 -20.83
C ASP A 100 12.50 9.20 -19.65
N ARG A 101 13.44 9.98 -19.09
CA ARG A 101 14.22 9.58 -17.90
C ARG A 101 13.37 9.44 -16.65
N LEU A 102 12.46 10.39 -16.43
CA LEU A 102 11.57 10.42 -15.27
C LEU A 102 10.58 9.25 -15.31
N ARG A 103 9.98 8.98 -16.48
CA ARG A 103 9.11 7.82 -16.71
C ARG A 103 9.83 6.50 -16.44
N ALA A 104 11.07 6.37 -16.91
CA ALA A 104 11.89 5.19 -16.65
C ALA A 104 12.24 5.02 -15.15
N ALA A 105 12.26 6.11 -14.39
CA ALA A 105 12.48 6.13 -12.95
C ALA A 105 11.18 6.03 -12.12
N ALA A 106 10.03 5.78 -12.76
CA ALA A 106 8.70 5.78 -12.14
C ALA A 106 8.35 7.07 -11.41
N GLU A 107 8.81 8.18 -11.96
CA GLU A 107 8.46 9.52 -11.50
C GLU A 107 7.34 10.10 -12.38
N THR A 108 6.39 10.77 -11.74
CA THR A 108 5.29 11.48 -12.38
C THR A 108 5.72 12.92 -12.65
N PRO A 109 5.93 13.32 -13.91
CA PRO A 109 6.26 14.70 -14.25
C PRO A 109 5.02 15.58 -14.28
N LEU A 110 5.13 16.77 -13.67
CA LEU A 110 4.21 17.90 -13.82
C LEU A 110 4.96 19.00 -14.58
N LEU A 111 4.53 19.24 -15.81
CA LEU A 111 5.05 20.28 -16.68
C LEU A 111 4.42 21.62 -16.28
N LEU A 112 5.25 22.66 -16.17
CA LEU A 112 4.81 24.03 -15.92
C LEU A 112 5.02 24.85 -17.18
N ALA A 113 3.94 25.41 -17.71
CA ALA A 113 3.97 26.41 -18.77
C ALA A 113 3.43 27.74 -18.28
N VAL A 114 4.00 28.83 -18.78
CA VAL A 114 3.60 30.19 -18.46
C VAL A 114 3.45 30.98 -19.75
N ASP A 115 2.29 31.61 -19.93
CA ASP A 115 1.93 32.41 -21.12
C ASP A 115 2.15 31.66 -22.45
N GLY A 116 1.93 30.34 -22.45
CA GLY A 116 2.06 29.47 -23.63
C GLY A 116 3.46 28.86 -23.85
N GLU A 117 4.43 29.17 -23.00
CA GLU A 117 5.79 28.63 -23.09
C GLU A 117 6.09 27.66 -21.95
N LEU A 118 6.71 26.51 -22.27
CA LEU A 118 7.15 25.55 -21.26
C LEU A 118 8.37 26.11 -20.50
N VAL A 119 8.20 26.41 -19.21
CA VAL A 119 9.26 27.03 -18.40
C VAL A 119 10.02 26.02 -17.54
N GLY A 120 9.40 24.89 -17.19
CA GLY A 120 10.03 23.90 -16.34
C GLY A 120 9.16 22.67 -16.07
N LEU A 121 9.65 21.81 -15.20
CA LEU A 121 8.89 20.69 -14.66
C LEU A 121 9.24 20.43 -13.20
N VAL A 122 8.29 19.82 -12.51
CA VAL A 122 8.46 19.21 -11.19
C VAL A 122 8.19 17.72 -11.36
N SER A 123 9.00 16.87 -10.77
CA SER A 123 8.76 15.42 -10.76
C SER A 123 8.46 14.95 -9.36
N LEU A 124 7.54 13.99 -9.28
CA LEU A 124 7.10 13.40 -8.03
C LEU A 124 7.26 11.90 -8.08
N ARG A 125 7.63 11.30 -6.97
CA ARG A 125 7.65 9.85 -6.80
C ARG A 125 7.00 9.48 -5.49
N ASP A 126 6.23 8.41 -5.47
CA ASP A 126 5.83 7.79 -4.22
C ASP A 126 6.93 6.81 -3.78
N GLU A 127 7.46 7.02 -2.58
CA GLU A 127 8.57 6.21 -2.08
C GLU A 127 8.06 4.83 -1.67
N VAL A 128 8.83 3.81 -2.03
CA VAL A 128 8.63 2.45 -1.53
C VAL A 128 8.94 2.43 -0.03
N ARG A 129 8.10 1.75 0.78
CA ARG A 129 8.38 1.66 2.22
C ARG A 129 9.70 0.91 2.45
N PRO A 130 10.60 1.40 3.33
CA PRO A 130 11.92 0.81 3.54
C PRO A 130 11.88 -0.70 3.85
N GLU A 131 10.88 -1.14 4.60
CA GLU A 131 10.70 -2.53 5.00
C GLU A 131 10.06 -3.42 3.92
N SER A 132 9.51 -2.85 2.84
CA SER A 132 8.73 -3.61 1.85
C SER A 132 9.52 -4.77 1.26
N ARG A 133 10.76 -4.53 0.82
CA ARG A 133 11.60 -5.56 0.22
C ARG A 133 11.85 -6.71 1.19
N GLU A 134 12.25 -6.39 2.42
CA GLU A 134 12.51 -7.38 3.48
C GLU A 134 11.26 -8.22 3.78
N VAL A 135 10.08 -7.58 3.87
CA VAL A 135 8.81 -8.25 4.12
C VAL A 135 8.46 -9.21 2.99
N LEU A 136 8.58 -8.79 1.73
CA LEU A 136 8.28 -9.65 0.58
C LEU A 136 9.24 -10.83 0.47
N GLU A 137 10.53 -10.61 0.72
CA GLU A 137 11.54 -11.68 0.77
C GLU A 137 11.24 -12.67 1.90
N THR A 138 10.87 -12.18 3.08
CA THR A 138 10.50 -13.03 4.22
C THR A 138 9.23 -13.82 3.95
N LEU A 139 8.22 -13.21 3.33
CA LEU A 139 6.98 -13.91 2.93
C LEU A 139 7.28 -15.06 1.97
N ARG A 140 8.14 -14.83 0.95
CA ARG A 140 8.60 -15.88 0.03
C ARG A 140 9.33 -16.98 0.78
N ALA A 141 10.31 -16.62 1.61
CA ALA A 141 11.11 -17.57 2.39
C ALA A 141 10.26 -18.42 3.35
N THR A 142 9.18 -17.86 3.88
CA THR A 142 8.28 -18.55 4.81
C THR A 142 7.13 -19.29 4.09
N GLY A 143 7.10 -19.30 2.75
CA GLY A 143 6.28 -20.19 1.92
C GLY A 143 5.15 -19.53 1.12
N VAL A 144 5.15 -18.20 0.95
CA VAL A 144 4.26 -17.56 -0.04
C VAL A 144 4.84 -17.83 -1.41
N GLN A 145 4.13 -18.60 -2.23
CA GLN A 145 4.62 -19.08 -3.51
C GLN A 145 4.59 -18.00 -4.60
N ARG A 146 3.58 -17.12 -4.55
CA ARG A 146 3.28 -16.14 -5.58
C ARG A 146 2.89 -14.82 -4.93
N ILE A 147 3.49 -13.74 -5.40
CA ILE A 147 3.21 -12.37 -4.96
C ILE A 147 2.91 -11.58 -6.22
N VAL A 148 1.69 -11.04 -6.30
CA VAL A 148 1.20 -10.25 -7.44
C VAL A 148 0.94 -8.84 -6.96
N MET A 149 1.51 -7.84 -7.64
CA MET A 149 1.23 -6.43 -7.36
C MET A 149 0.11 -5.91 -8.29
N LEU A 150 -0.92 -5.31 -7.71
CA LEU A 150 -2.03 -4.68 -8.45
C LEU A 150 -2.02 -3.19 -8.18
N THR A 151 -1.94 -2.36 -9.22
CA THR A 151 -2.00 -0.90 -9.09
C THR A 151 -2.87 -0.28 -10.17
N GLY A 152 -3.43 0.89 -9.87
CA GLY A 152 -4.09 1.76 -10.83
C GLY A 152 -3.13 2.70 -11.55
N ASP A 153 -1.86 2.73 -11.14
CA ASP A 153 -0.82 3.56 -11.78
C ASP A 153 -0.46 3.06 -13.18
N HIS A 154 0.19 3.92 -13.95
CA HIS A 154 0.70 3.62 -15.28
C HIS A 154 1.71 2.45 -15.28
N GLU A 155 1.78 1.73 -16.41
CA GLU A 155 2.63 0.55 -16.59
C GLU A 155 4.10 0.78 -16.20
N SER A 156 4.68 1.91 -16.62
CA SER A 156 6.08 2.25 -16.30
C SER A 156 6.33 2.39 -14.80
N THR A 157 5.37 2.97 -14.06
CA THR A 157 5.48 3.17 -12.61
C THR A 157 5.40 1.83 -11.89
N ALA A 158 4.42 1.01 -12.26
CA ALA A 158 4.27 -0.35 -11.73
C ALA A 158 5.53 -1.19 -12.01
N ALA A 159 6.06 -1.15 -13.23
CA ALA A 159 7.24 -1.91 -13.60
C ALA A 159 8.48 -1.54 -12.75
N ALA A 160 8.72 -0.25 -12.50
CA ALA A 160 9.89 0.16 -11.73
C ALA A 160 9.73 -0.19 -10.24
N VAL A 161 8.55 0.03 -9.64
CA VAL A 161 8.29 -0.37 -8.24
C VAL A 161 8.40 -1.89 -8.09
N ALA A 162 7.87 -2.66 -9.05
CA ALA A 162 8.01 -4.11 -9.07
C ALA A 162 9.48 -4.54 -9.16
N ALA A 163 10.27 -3.92 -10.05
CA ALA A 163 11.70 -4.19 -10.17
C ALA A 163 12.47 -3.85 -8.88
N GLU A 164 12.18 -2.70 -8.26
CA GLU A 164 12.75 -2.26 -6.99
C GLU A 164 12.39 -3.19 -5.82
N LEU A 165 11.25 -3.86 -5.87
CA LEU A 165 10.80 -4.82 -4.85
C LEU A 165 11.12 -6.28 -5.20
N GLY A 166 11.68 -6.53 -6.39
CA GLY A 166 11.89 -7.87 -6.92
C GLY A 166 10.58 -8.66 -7.08
N VAL A 167 9.46 -7.97 -7.38
CA VAL A 167 8.16 -8.58 -7.70
C VAL A 167 8.14 -8.89 -9.18
N THR A 168 7.97 -10.17 -9.52
CA THR A 168 8.02 -10.65 -10.91
C THR A 168 6.67 -10.60 -11.62
N GLU A 169 5.57 -10.43 -10.87
CA GLU A 169 4.23 -10.43 -11.42
C GLU A 169 3.46 -9.22 -10.92
N TRP A 170 2.97 -8.42 -11.85
CA TRP A 170 2.24 -7.20 -11.55
C TRP A 170 1.23 -6.89 -12.67
N ARG A 171 0.21 -6.12 -12.33
CA ARG A 171 -0.74 -5.53 -13.28
C ARG A 171 -0.91 -4.05 -12.95
N ALA A 172 -0.77 -3.22 -13.97
CA ALA A 172 -0.91 -1.77 -13.91
C ALA A 172 -2.27 -1.34 -14.48
N GLU A 173 -2.65 -0.09 -14.23
CA GLU A 173 -3.88 0.54 -14.73
C GLU A 173 -5.15 -0.29 -14.44
N VAL A 174 -5.13 -1.04 -13.34
CA VAL A 174 -6.23 -1.91 -12.95
C VAL A 174 -7.31 -1.07 -12.27
N LEU A 175 -8.48 -1.00 -12.91
CA LEU A 175 -9.66 -0.37 -12.31
C LEU A 175 -10.07 -1.09 -11.01
N PRO A 176 -10.65 -0.37 -10.03
CA PRO A 176 -11.11 -0.96 -8.77
C PRO A 176 -11.97 -2.22 -8.96
N GLU A 177 -12.89 -2.20 -9.93
CA GLU A 177 -13.79 -3.33 -10.17
C GLU A 177 -13.07 -4.56 -10.75
N HIS A 178 -11.94 -4.36 -11.43
CA HIS A 178 -11.16 -5.44 -12.05
C HIS A 178 -10.14 -6.08 -11.11
N LYS A 179 -9.87 -5.47 -9.95
CA LYS A 179 -8.95 -6.07 -8.95
C LYS A 179 -9.52 -7.38 -8.40
N GLN A 180 -10.83 -7.44 -8.16
CA GLN A 180 -11.51 -8.65 -7.68
C GLN A 180 -11.44 -9.80 -8.71
N ASP A 181 -11.42 -9.50 -10.01
CA ASP A 181 -11.33 -10.51 -11.07
C ASP A 181 -9.98 -11.22 -11.03
N VAL A 182 -8.91 -10.50 -10.66
CA VAL A 182 -7.59 -11.10 -10.46
C VAL A 182 -7.61 -12.05 -9.27
N VAL A 183 -8.23 -11.64 -8.16
CA VAL A 183 -8.39 -12.47 -6.97
C VAL A 183 -9.17 -13.76 -7.31
N ALA A 184 -10.31 -13.62 -7.99
CA ALA A 184 -11.14 -14.74 -8.41
C ALA A 184 -10.41 -15.69 -9.38
N ALA A 185 -9.61 -15.16 -10.30
CA ALA A 185 -8.79 -15.97 -11.21
C ALA A 185 -7.74 -16.80 -10.44
N LEU A 186 -7.03 -16.18 -9.49
CA LEU A 186 -6.05 -16.89 -8.66
C LEU A 186 -6.70 -17.97 -7.78
N GLN A 187 -7.90 -17.71 -7.25
CA GLN A 187 -8.68 -18.70 -6.51
C GLN A 187 -9.13 -19.86 -7.41
N ALA A 188 -9.55 -19.58 -8.65
CA ALA A 188 -9.93 -20.59 -9.63
C ALA A 188 -8.75 -21.49 -10.05
N GLU A 189 -7.51 -20.96 -9.99
CA GLU A 189 -6.28 -21.73 -10.16
C GLU A 189 -5.95 -22.64 -8.94
N GLY A 190 -6.74 -22.56 -7.86
CA GLY A 190 -6.60 -23.37 -6.66
C GLY A 190 -5.68 -22.77 -5.59
N HIS A 191 -5.33 -21.48 -5.72
CA HIS A 191 -4.58 -20.77 -4.68
C HIS A 191 -5.50 -20.28 -3.57
N THR A 192 -5.00 -20.28 -2.33
CA THR A 192 -5.57 -19.46 -1.24
C THR A 192 -4.99 -18.07 -1.33
N VAL A 193 -5.83 -17.06 -1.51
CA VAL A 193 -5.43 -15.70 -1.84
C VAL A 193 -5.62 -14.78 -0.63
N ALA A 194 -4.54 -14.13 -0.22
CA ALA A 194 -4.61 -13.00 0.69
C ALA A 194 -4.45 -11.70 -0.11
N MET A 195 -5.40 -10.77 0.04
CA MET A 195 -5.34 -9.44 -0.58
C MET A 195 -4.93 -8.42 0.48
N VAL A 196 -3.98 -7.53 0.16
CA VAL A 196 -3.53 -6.46 1.04
C VAL A 196 -3.79 -5.11 0.36
N GLY A 197 -4.48 -4.19 1.04
CA GLY A 197 -4.81 -2.88 0.50
C GLY A 197 -5.04 -1.83 1.58
N ASP A 198 -5.17 -0.56 1.20
CA ASP A 198 -5.34 0.58 2.10
C ASP A 198 -6.53 1.50 1.71
N GLY A 199 -7.22 1.22 0.60
CA GLY A 199 -8.20 2.17 0.05
C GLY A 199 -9.61 1.63 -0.17
N THR A 200 -10.55 2.55 -0.38
CA THR A 200 -11.93 2.27 -0.85
C THR A 200 -11.90 1.50 -2.17
N ASN A 201 -10.89 1.80 -3.00
CA ASN A 201 -10.68 1.17 -4.30
C ASN A 201 -10.30 -0.31 -4.20
N ASP A 202 -9.83 -0.77 -3.04
CA ASP A 202 -9.44 -2.16 -2.82
C ASP A 202 -10.53 -2.96 -2.09
N ALA A 203 -11.54 -2.30 -1.52
CA ALA A 203 -12.57 -2.95 -0.71
C ALA A 203 -13.25 -4.15 -1.42
N PRO A 204 -13.65 -4.07 -2.72
CA PRO A 204 -14.22 -5.24 -3.41
C PRO A 204 -13.24 -6.42 -3.52
N ALA A 205 -11.97 -6.15 -3.79
CA ALA A 205 -10.95 -7.19 -3.89
C ALA A 205 -10.57 -7.77 -2.52
N LEU A 206 -10.58 -6.95 -1.46
CA LEU A 206 -10.41 -7.39 -0.07
C LEU A 206 -11.54 -8.33 0.34
N ALA A 207 -12.79 -8.01 0.00
CA ALA A 207 -13.97 -8.84 0.29
C ALA A 207 -13.96 -10.18 -0.46
N ALA A 208 -13.42 -10.19 -1.68
CA ALA A 208 -13.39 -11.39 -2.53
C ALA A 208 -12.28 -12.37 -2.17
N ALA A 209 -11.23 -11.91 -1.48
CA ALA A 209 -10.09 -12.73 -1.10
C ALA A 209 -10.47 -13.77 -0.03
N ASP A 210 -9.68 -14.84 0.07
CA ASP A 210 -9.84 -15.79 1.19
C ASP A 210 -9.46 -15.14 2.53
N ILE A 211 -8.56 -14.15 2.47
CA ILE A 211 -8.18 -13.30 3.59
C ILE A 211 -7.96 -11.87 3.07
N GLY A 212 -8.89 -10.97 3.39
CA GLY A 212 -8.74 -9.53 3.17
C GLY A 212 -7.96 -8.89 4.32
N ILE A 213 -6.87 -8.17 4.00
CA ILE A 213 -6.02 -7.49 4.98
C ILE A 213 -5.95 -5.99 4.66
N ALA A 214 -6.52 -5.17 5.52
CA ALA A 214 -6.42 -3.72 5.44
C ALA A 214 -5.19 -3.20 6.20
N MET A 215 -4.47 -2.26 5.61
CA MET A 215 -3.33 -1.56 6.21
C MET A 215 -3.74 -0.20 6.78
N GLY A 216 -3.22 0.16 7.97
CA GLY A 216 -3.15 1.54 8.45
C GLY A 216 -4.39 2.08 9.17
N VAL A 217 -4.18 3.15 9.95
CA VAL A 217 -5.25 4.07 10.41
C VAL A 217 -5.73 4.96 9.25
N SER A 218 -4.90 5.07 8.20
CA SER A 218 -5.20 5.74 6.93
C SER A 218 -6.02 4.86 5.97
N GLY A 219 -6.23 3.58 6.33
CA GLY A 219 -7.18 2.71 5.67
C GLY A 219 -8.54 3.38 5.67
N THR A 220 -9.13 3.64 4.50
CA THR A 220 -10.47 4.24 4.45
C THR A 220 -11.42 3.40 5.30
N ASP A 221 -12.38 4.01 6.01
CA ASP A 221 -13.31 3.29 6.90
C ASP A 221 -13.93 2.06 6.22
N VAL A 222 -14.21 2.18 4.92
CA VAL A 222 -14.74 1.10 4.08
C VAL A 222 -13.78 -0.10 3.98
N ALA A 223 -12.48 0.14 3.77
CA ALA A 223 -11.49 -0.94 3.66
C ALA A 223 -11.33 -1.70 4.99
N VAL A 224 -11.32 -0.96 6.12
CA VAL A 224 -11.24 -1.54 7.46
C VAL A 224 -12.51 -2.35 7.80
N GLU A 225 -13.69 -1.85 7.43
CA GLU A 225 -14.96 -2.55 7.65
C GLU A 225 -15.10 -3.80 6.77
N THR A 226 -14.48 -3.80 5.59
CA THR A 226 -14.59 -4.90 4.61
C THR A 226 -13.57 -6.01 4.85
N ALA A 227 -12.40 -5.72 5.42
CA ALA A 227 -11.32 -6.68 5.59
C ALA A 227 -11.54 -7.62 6.78
N ASP A 228 -11.05 -8.87 6.67
CA ASP A 228 -11.03 -9.84 7.78
C ASP A 228 -10.02 -9.42 8.87
N VAL A 229 -8.94 -8.75 8.47
CA VAL A 229 -7.87 -8.29 9.35
C VAL A 229 -7.54 -6.84 9.06
N ALA A 230 -7.56 -6.01 10.11
CA ALA A 230 -7.07 -4.64 10.05
C ALA A 230 -5.76 -4.51 10.83
N LEU A 231 -4.69 -4.12 10.14
CA LEU A 231 -3.38 -3.88 10.75
C LEU A 231 -3.29 -2.45 11.28
N VAL A 232 -2.95 -2.33 12.56
CA VAL A 232 -2.83 -1.03 13.23
C VAL A 232 -1.51 -0.36 12.82
N GLY A 233 -1.62 0.78 12.14
CA GLY A 233 -0.47 1.54 11.64
C GLY A 233 0.03 1.02 10.29
N ASP A 234 1.02 1.70 9.74
CA ASP A 234 1.41 1.53 8.33
C ASP A 234 2.63 0.61 8.14
N ASP A 235 3.06 -0.11 9.18
CA ASP A 235 4.24 -0.97 9.16
C ASP A 235 3.90 -2.34 8.53
N LEU A 236 4.48 -2.62 7.35
CA LEU A 236 4.22 -3.87 6.63
C LEU A 236 4.74 -5.12 7.36
N ARG A 237 5.65 -4.97 8.34
CA ARG A 237 6.14 -6.11 9.14
C ARG A 237 5.04 -6.80 9.92
N HIS A 238 3.92 -6.11 10.19
CA HIS A 238 2.75 -6.73 10.82
C HIS A 238 2.11 -7.84 9.98
N LEU A 239 2.33 -7.88 8.66
CA LEU A 239 1.95 -9.03 7.83
C LEU A 239 2.72 -10.29 8.21
N LEU A 240 3.99 -10.14 8.61
CA LEU A 240 4.82 -11.26 9.05
C LEU A 240 4.33 -11.79 10.40
N ASP A 241 4.04 -10.88 11.34
CA ASP A 241 3.48 -11.22 12.65
C ASP A 241 2.13 -11.95 12.50
N LEU A 242 1.24 -11.43 11.66
CA LEU A 242 -0.06 -12.03 11.38
C LEU A 242 0.10 -13.48 10.89
N ARG A 243 1.00 -13.69 9.92
CA ARG A 243 1.24 -15.01 9.36
C ARG A 243 1.83 -15.97 10.38
N GLU A 244 2.82 -15.52 11.15
CA GLU A 244 3.47 -16.35 12.17
C GLU A 244 2.48 -16.73 13.27
N LEU A 245 1.71 -15.76 13.77
CA LEU A 245 0.67 -16.00 14.77
C LEU A 245 -0.41 -16.96 14.25
N GLY A 246 -0.82 -16.83 12.98
CA GLY A 246 -1.75 -17.75 12.33
C GLY A 246 -1.22 -19.19 12.30
N ARG A 247 0.06 -19.38 11.93
CA ARG A 247 0.71 -20.70 11.91
C ARG A 247 0.84 -21.30 13.32
N GLN A 248 1.24 -20.51 14.30
CA GLN A 248 1.36 -20.97 15.69
C GLN A 248 -0.01 -21.35 16.26
N THR A 249 -1.03 -20.56 15.98
CA THR A 249 -2.43 -20.83 16.38
C THR A 249 -2.90 -22.18 15.84
N LEU A 250 -2.71 -22.43 14.53
CA LEU A 250 -3.05 -23.72 13.93
C LEU A 250 -2.27 -24.90 14.53
N GLY A 251 -1.01 -24.68 14.91
CA GLY A 251 -0.20 -25.67 15.64
C GLY A 251 -0.81 -26.03 16.99
N VAL A 252 -1.21 -25.03 17.78
CA VAL A 252 -1.87 -25.23 19.08
C VAL A 252 -3.25 -25.88 18.93
N VAL A 253 -4.02 -25.48 17.93
CA VAL A 253 -5.33 -26.09 17.61
C VAL A 253 -5.16 -27.58 17.31
N ARG A 254 -4.17 -27.97 16.48
CA ARG A 254 -3.89 -29.39 16.19
C ARG A 254 -3.49 -30.18 17.44
N GLN A 255 -2.69 -29.58 18.32
CA GLN A 255 -2.33 -30.20 19.61
C GLN A 255 -3.56 -30.43 20.49
N ASN A 256 -4.43 -29.43 20.59
CA ASN A 256 -5.65 -29.51 21.38
C ASN A 256 -6.59 -30.59 20.82
N TYR A 257 -6.80 -30.64 19.51
CA TYR A 257 -7.56 -31.72 18.86
C TYR A 257 -6.96 -33.10 19.15
N GLY A 258 -5.63 -33.24 19.01
CA GLY A 258 -4.95 -34.51 19.30
C GLY A 258 -5.15 -34.96 20.75
N MET A 259 -5.03 -34.04 21.71
CA MET A 259 -5.27 -34.30 23.13
C MET A 259 -6.74 -34.69 23.40
N SER A 260 -7.70 -33.97 22.83
CA SER A 260 -9.13 -34.28 23.00
C SER A 260 -9.50 -35.64 22.40
N ILE A 261 -9.03 -35.96 21.20
CA ILE A 261 -9.26 -37.25 20.55
C ILE A 261 -8.64 -38.38 21.39
N ALA A 262 -7.42 -38.19 21.89
CA ALA A 262 -6.75 -39.19 22.72
C ALA A 262 -7.50 -39.45 24.03
N VAL A 263 -7.87 -38.41 24.78
CA VAL A 263 -8.60 -38.55 26.05
C VAL A 263 -9.96 -39.22 25.83
N ASN A 264 -10.72 -38.79 24.82
CA ASN A 264 -12.03 -39.38 24.51
C ASN A 264 -11.91 -40.83 24.04
N GLY A 265 -10.92 -41.13 23.18
CA GLY A 265 -10.67 -42.48 22.70
C GLY A 265 -10.30 -43.44 23.82
N VAL A 266 -9.40 -43.02 24.72
CA VAL A 266 -9.04 -43.79 25.92
C VAL A 266 -10.26 -43.95 26.84
N GLY A 267 -11.01 -42.88 27.08
CA GLY A 267 -12.22 -42.92 27.91
C GLY A 267 -13.25 -43.93 27.38
N LEU A 268 -13.50 -43.94 26.08
CA LEU A 268 -14.42 -44.88 25.45
C LEU A 268 -13.96 -46.33 25.57
N ALA A 269 -12.67 -46.59 25.35
CA ALA A 269 -12.11 -47.94 25.48
C ALA A 269 -12.23 -48.47 26.93
N VAL A 270 -11.91 -47.63 27.92
CA VAL A 270 -12.02 -47.98 29.35
C VAL A 270 -13.49 -48.18 29.76
N ALA A 271 -14.40 -47.35 29.26
CA ALA A 271 -15.83 -47.49 29.48
C ALA A 271 -16.39 -48.79 28.87
N GLY A 272 -15.99 -49.12 27.64
CA GLY A 272 -16.36 -50.38 26.98
C GLY A 272 -15.86 -51.63 27.73
N GLY A 273 -14.74 -51.52 28.43
CA GLY A 273 -14.21 -52.55 29.34
C GLY A 273 -14.89 -52.59 30.73
N GLY A 274 -15.89 -51.73 30.98
CA GLY A 274 -16.63 -51.67 32.26
C GLY A 274 -15.87 -50.99 33.40
N ALA A 275 -14.75 -50.32 33.12
CA ALA A 275 -13.82 -49.80 34.13
C ALA A 275 -13.92 -48.28 34.35
N LEU A 276 -14.90 -47.60 33.74
CA LEU A 276 -15.08 -46.15 33.88
C LEU A 276 -16.39 -45.81 34.61
N SER A 277 -16.29 -45.23 35.80
CA SER A 277 -17.46 -44.70 36.50
C SER A 277 -17.84 -43.31 35.96
N PRO A 278 -19.12 -42.89 36.04
CA PRO A 278 -19.55 -41.55 35.62
C PRO A 278 -18.77 -40.41 36.29
N VAL A 279 -18.40 -40.59 37.56
CA VAL A 279 -17.63 -39.58 38.32
C VAL A 279 -16.21 -39.46 37.77
N LEU A 280 -15.53 -40.58 37.52
CA LEU A 280 -14.18 -40.56 36.95
C LEU A 280 -14.18 -39.97 35.53
N ALA A 281 -15.18 -40.31 34.72
CA ALA A 281 -15.37 -39.73 33.40
C ALA A 281 -15.51 -38.20 33.47
N ALA A 282 -16.32 -37.69 34.39
CA ALA A 282 -16.50 -36.26 34.59
C ALA A 282 -15.19 -35.55 35.03
N VAL A 283 -14.42 -36.16 35.93
CA VAL A 283 -13.13 -35.63 36.38
C VAL A 283 -12.12 -35.56 35.22
N LEU A 284 -11.99 -36.64 34.44
CA LEU A 284 -11.08 -36.69 33.30
C LEU A 284 -11.45 -35.66 32.22
N HIS A 285 -12.75 -35.51 31.94
CA HIS A 285 -13.24 -34.51 31.00
C HIS A 285 -12.82 -33.09 31.45
N ASN A 286 -13.10 -32.73 32.71
CA ASN A 286 -12.75 -31.40 33.23
C ASN A 286 -11.24 -31.16 33.24
N ALA A 287 -10.44 -32.16 33.64
CA ALA A 287 -8.98 -32.07 33.62
C ALA A 287 -8.45 -31.83 32.20
N SER A 288 -9.02 -32.51 31.21
CA SER A 288 -8.64 -32.32 29.80
C SER A 288 -9.00 -30.93 29.28
N SER A 289 -10.16 -30.39 29.64
CA SER A 289 -10.58 -29.03 29.28
C SER A 289 -9.64 -27.97 29.85
N VAL A 290 -9.20 -28.14 31.12
CA VAL A 290 -8.21 -27.25 31.73
C VAL A 290 -6.86 -27.36 31.02
N ALA A 291 -6.41 -28.57 30.69
CA ALA A 291 -5.15 -28.78 29.98
C ALA A 291 -5.14 -28.11 28.59
N VAL A 292 -6.24 -28.26 27.84
CA VAL A 292 -6.47 -27.57 26.55
C VAL A 292 -6.41 -26.05 26.74
N ALA A 293 -7.10 -25.51 27.74
CA ALA A 293 -7.11 -24.07 28.02
C ALA A 293 -5.70 -23.53 28.36
N VAL A 294 -4.95 -24.25 29.18
CA VAL A 294 -3.56 -23.90 29.53
C VAL A 294 -2.64 -23.99 28.31
N ASN A 295 -2.85 -24.95 27.41
CA ASN A 295 -2.09 -25.05 26.17
C ASN A 295 -2.37 -23.85 25.25
N SER A 296 -3.64 -23.47 25.09
CA SER A 296 -4.05 -22.29 24.32
C SER A 296 -3.48 -20.98 24.87
N ALA A 297 -3.43 -20.83 26.20
CA ALA A 297 -2.91 -19.64 26.87
C ALA A 297 -1.42 -19.36 26.55
N ARG A 298 -0.67 -20.31 25.99
CA ARG A 298 0.71 -20.08 25.54
C ARG A 298 0.80 -19.04 24.41
N LEU A 299 -0.24 -18.92 23.59
CA LEU A 299 -0.31 -17.93 22.50
C LEU A 299 -0.37 -16.49 23.03
N VAL A 300 -0.87 -16.26 24.25
CA VAL A 300 -0.95 -14.93 24.87
C VAL A 300 0.44 -14.34 25.15
N ARG A 301 1.47 -15.18 25.27
CA ARG A 301 2.85 -14.74 25.50
C ARG A 301 3.61 -14.45 24.21
N HIS A 302 2.98 -14.59 23.04
CA HIS A 302 3.65 -14.31 21.78
C HIS A 302 4.01 -12.81 21.72
N ARG A 303 5.31 -12.54 21.72
CA ARG A 303 5.88 -11.23 21.40
C ARG A 303 6.28 -11.32 19.94
N GLY A 304 5.70 -10.47 19.09
CA GLY A 304 6.02 -10.41 17.66
C GLY A 304 7.52 -10.30 17.39
N ALA A 305 7.93 -10.64 16.17
CA ALA A 305 9.35 -10.74 15.82
C ALA A 305 10.06 -9.39 16.06
N GLY A 306 11.00 -9.37 17.01
CA GLY A 306 12.07 -8.37 17.12
C GLY A 306 11.67 -6.90 17.04
N ARG A 307 10.96 -6.37 18.05
CA ARG A 307 11.04 -4.92 18.32
C ARG A 307 12.32 -4.64 19.11
N PRO A 308 13.22 -3.75 18.66
CA PRO A 308 14.12 -3.09 19.61
C PRO A 308 13.24 -2.37 20.63
N GLU A 309 13.57 -2.49 21.91
CA GLU A 309 12.92 -1.67 22.95
C GLU A 309 13.02 -0.19 22.52
N PRO A 310 11.97 0.61 22.72
CA PRO A 310 12.12 2.05 22.59
C PRO A 310 13.22 2.47 23.57
N ALA A 311 14.26 3.12 23.06
CA ALA A 311 15.29 3.71 23.90
C ALA A 311 14.60 4.58 24.96
N ARG A 312 14.83 4.24 26.23
CA ARG A 312 14.35 5.01 27.38
C ARG A 312 15.06 6.34 27.49
#